data_AF-A0A8T5ILW3-F1
#
_entry.id   AF-A0A8T5ILW3-F1
#
_cell.length_a   1.000
_cell.length_b   1.000
_cell.length_c   1.000
_cell.angle_alpha   90.00
_cell.angle_beta   90.00
_cell.angle_gamma   90.00
#
_symmetry.space_group_name_H-M   'P 1'
#
loop_
_entity.id
_entity.type
_entity.pdbx_description
1 polymer ?
#
loop_
_entity_poly.entity_id
_entity_poly.type
_entity_poly.pdbx_seq_one_letter_code
_entity_poly.pdbx_strand_id
1 'polypeptide(L)'
;MTIFEKIFGEDIYSLGIALPPKLSDKMYDIILSIAEKEPSIMLDKKLTSRISVKPEFHITLGVLHPESFQTNGKMFKHILEFMNTHPQVYSNLMNLFKGQCTIAGIGYDKNNIQDSQVVWVPIISEQIPIIRQKIHEMLNLAGVEEKNFQFTDPHITLFFRTGKGDLHGIHKLMKQPLHLYLKDNDLSFNFNTVCFYKRSKVIYRFGKTPYDGRASKKFKQALKDKLAKKASSQPQYNWGNLFRDPTYRAQAMDIKKTILKDGYGGLARIGFKGQEIGKIRKLINP
;
A
#
# COMPACT_ATOMS: atom_id res chain seq x y z
N MET A 1 8.83 -8.19 16.03
CA MET A 1 9.52 -6.91 15.84
C MET A 1 10.54 -7.06 14.72
N THR A 2 10.35 -6.39 13.57
CA THR A 2 11.23 -6.51 12.39
C THR A 2 12.48 -5.64 12.54
N ILE A 3 13.55 -5.95 11.79
CA ILE A 3 14.76 -5.12 11.73
C ILE A 3 14.45 -3.67 11.33
N PHE A 4 13.38 -3.43 10.56
CA PHE A 4 12.92 -2.08 10.21
C PHE A 4 12.27 -1.34 11.39
N GLU A 5 11.53 -2.02 12.26
CA GLU A 5 10.98 -1.41 13.49
C GLU A 5 12.10 -1.07 14.49
N LYS A 6 13.21 -1.82 14.47
CA LYS A 6 14.42 -1.52 15.26
C LYS A 6 15.23 -0.33 14.73
N ILE A 7 15.24 -0.10 13.41
CA ILE A 7 16.05 0.96 12.77
C ILE A 7 15.23 2.24 12.55
N PHE A 8 13.92 2.13 12.32
CA PHE A 8 13.07 3.25 11.87
C PHE A 8 11.95 3.65 12.86
N GLY A 9 11.89 3.06 14.06
CA GLY A 9 10.88 3.39 15.06
C GLY A 9 9.42 3.18 14.59
N GLU A 10 8.46 3.31 15.50
CA GLU A 10 7.05 3.09 15.16
C GLU A 10 6.40 4.28 14.42
N ASP A 11 7.09 5.41 14.27
CA ASP A 11 6.50 6.69 13.89
C ASP A 11 7.38 7.42 12.86
N ILE A 12 7.30 6.98 11.60
CA ILE A 12 7.97 7.66 10.48
C ILE A 12 7.13 8.86 10.04
N TYR A 13 7.76 10.03 9.97
CA TYR A 13 7.20 11.20 9.28
C TYR A 13 7.76 11.31 7.88
N SER A 14 6.89 11.51 6.91
CA SER A 14 7.29 11.75 5.52
C SER A 14 6.72 13.06 5.00
N LEU A 15 7.46 13.64 4.07
CA LEU A 15 7.00 14.73 3.25
C LEU A 15 6.50 14.14 1.94
N GLY A 16 5.32 14.53 1.49
CA GLY A 16 4.81 14.00 0.22
C GLY A 16 3.72 14.82 -0.44
N ILE A 17 3.41 14.47 -1.69
CA ILE A 17 2.33 15.05 -2.47
C ILE A 17 1.21 14.03 -2.55
N ALA A 18 0.01 14.38 -2.07
CA ALA A 18 -1.16 13.50 -2.14
C ALA A 18 -1.56 13.26 -3.59
N LEU A 19 -1.94 12.02 -3.93
CA LEU A 19 -2.45 11.72 -5.26
C LEU A 19 -3.92 12.15 -5.43
N PRO A 20 -4.30 12.66 -6.62
CA PRO A 20 -5.71 12.81 -6.98
C PRO A 20 -6.42 11.44 -7.01
N PRO A 21 -7.72 11.36 -6.66
CA PRO A 21 -8.43 10.08 -6.59
C PRO A 21 -8.36 9.25 -7.87
N LYS A 22 -8.45 9.89 -9.06
CA LYS A 22 -8.33 9.21 -10.35
C LYS A 22 -6.97 8.55 -10.53
N LEU A 23 -5.89 9.17 -10.04
CA LEU A 23 -4.54 8.60 -10.13
C LEU A 23 -4.36 7.50 -9.08
N SER A 24 -4.90 7.67 -7.88
CA SER A 24 -4.94 6.62 -6.86
C SER A 24 -5.67 5.37 -7.35
N ASP A 25 -6.77 5.52 -8.09
CA ASP A 25 -7.49 4.41 -8.73
C ASP A 25 -6.59 3.70 -9.75
N LYS A 26 -5.88 4.45 -10.62
CA LYS A 26 -4.90 3.88 -11.55
C LYS A 26 -3.78 3.10 -10.83
N MET A 27 -3.27 3.61 -9.71
CA MET A 27 -2.24 2.90 -8.93
C MET A 27 -2.75 1.54 -8.43
N TYR A 28 -4.02 1.46 -8.02
CA TYR A 28 -4.63 0.18 -7.67
C TYR A 28 -4.77 -0.78 -8.84
N ASP A 29 -5.18 -0.28 -10.01
CA ASP A 29 -5.29 -1.11 -11.22
C ASP A 29 -3.94 -1.70 -11.62
N ILE A 30 -2.86 -0.93 -11.45
CA ILE A 30 -1.49 -1.41 -11.65
C ILE A 30 -1.15 -2.51 -10.65
N ILE A 31 -1.42 -2.32 -9.35
CA ILE A 31 -1.17 -3.34 -8.31
C ILE A 31 -1.89 -4.64 -8.64
N LEU A 32 -3.17 -4.56 -9.02
CA LEU A 32 -3.95 -5.71 -9.45
C LEU A 32 -3.35 -6.39 -10.68
N SER A 33 -2.94 -5.60 -11.67
CA SER A 33 -2.35 -6.11 -12.91
C SER A 33 -1.03 -6.83 -12.66
N ILE A 34 -0.17 -6.27 -11.80
CA ILE A 34 1.09 -6.89 -11.37
C ILE A 34 0.77 -8.21 -10.64
N ALA A 35 -0.16 -8.21 -9.68
CA ALA A 35 -0.50 -9.41 -8.93
C ALA A 35 -1.10 -10.53 -9.81
N GLU A 36 -1.83 -10.17 -10.86
CA GLU A 36 -2.43 -11.13 -11.80
C GLU A 36 -1.44 -11.68 -12.82
N LYS A 37 -0.53 -10.83 -13.33
CA LYS A 37 0.31 -11.14 -14.49
C LYS A 37 1.76 -11.48 -14.14
N GLU A 38 2.21 -11.14 -12.94
CA GLU A 38 3.59 -11.34 -12.50
C GLU A 38 3.65 -12.27 -11.28
N PRO A 39 3.47 -13.59 -11.46
CA PRO A 39 3.46 -14.54 -10.34
C PRO A 39 4.82 -14.63 -9.62
N SER A 40 5.91 -14.24 -10.29
CA SER A 40 7.28 -14.35 -9.77
C SER A 40 7.54 -13.46 -8.56
N ILE A 41 6.78 -12.37 -8.42
CA ILE A 41 6.89 -11.48 -7.25
C ILE A 41 6.28 -12.09 -5.98
N MET A 42 5.57 -13.22 -6.12
CA MET A 42 4.91 -13.97 -5.04
C MET A 42 4.05 -13.08 -4.13
N LEU A 43 3.35 -12.11 -4.73
CA LEU A 43 2.29 -11.39 -4.03
C LEU A 43 1.25 -12.43 -3.58
N ASP A 44 1.13 -12.63 -2.26
CA ASP A 44 0.24 -13.64 -1.68
C ASP A 44 -1.15 -13.53 -2.34
N LYS A 45 -1.75 -14.66 -2.75
CA LYS A 45 -3.13 -14.67 -3.25
C LYS A 45 -4.09 -14.04 -2.22
N LYS A 46 -3.76 -14.11 -0.93
CA LYS A 46 -4.48 -13.40 0.13
C LYS A 46 -4.32 -11.88 0.05
N LEU A 47 -3.17 -11.36 -0.39
CA LEU A 47 -2.94 -9.94 -0.69
C LEU A 47 -3.81 -9.45 -1.87
N THR A 48 -4.27 -10.33 -2.76
CA THR A 48 -5.31 -9.94 -3.73
C THR A 48 -6.70 -9.91 -3.08
N SER A 49 -7.05 -10.86 -2.20
CA SER A 49 -8.35 -10.88 -1.50
C SER A 49 -8.50 -9.83 -0.39
N ARG A 50 -7.36 -9.42 0.17
CA ARG A 50 -7.15 -8.38 1.17
C ARG A 50 -5.97 -7.56 0.67
N ILE A 51 -6.15 -6.85 -0.43
CA ILE A 51 -5.19 -5.79 -0.78
C ILE A 51 -5.05 -5.01 0.51
N SER A 52 -3.84 -5.06 1.08
CA SER A 52 -3.39 -4.09 2.05
C SER A 52 -3.29 -2.79 1.26
N VAL A 53 -4.47 -2.30 0.88
CA VAL A 53 -4.76 -1.08 0.16
C VAL A 53 -4.05 -0.06 1.02
N LYS A 54 -2.91 0.46 0.55
CA LYS A 54 -2.34 1.66 1.18
C LYS A 54 -3.51 2.62 1.24
N PRO A 55 -4.00 2.98 2.44
CA PRO A 55 -5.25 3.72 2.53
C PRO A 55 -5.19 5.00 1.68
N GLU A 56 -3.96 5.52 1.49
CA GLU A 56 -3.61 6.78 0.86
C GLU A 56 -2.32 6.60 0.04
N PHE A 57 -2.33 7.02 -1.24
CA PHE A 57 -1.12 7.12 -2.05
C PHE A 57 -0.58 8.55 -2.02
N HIS A 58 0.74 8.67 -1.92
CA HIS A 58 1.45 9.93 -2.05
C HIS A 58 2.76 9.71 -2.80
N ILE A 59 3.26 10.79 -3.41
CA ILE A 59 4.65 10.87 -3.85
C ILE A 59 5.48 11.16 -2.61
N THR A 60 6.39 10.26 -2.24
CA THR A 60 7.35 10.49 -1.17
C THR A 60 8.43 11.44 -1.67
N LEU A 61 8.52 12.63 -1.06
CA LEU A 61 9.57 13.60 -1.36
C LEU A 61 10.79 13.41 -0.47
N GLY A 62 10.59 13.00 0.78
CA GLY A 62 11.65 12.74 1.76
C GLY A 62 11.07 12.16 3.04
N VAL A 63 11.95 11.64 3.88
CA VAL A 63 11.60 11.09 5.19
C VAL A 63 12.43 11.75 6.28
N LEU A 64 11.79 12.00 7.40
CA LEU A 64 12.47 12.47 8.60
C LEU A 64 12.87 11.21 9.40
N HIS A 65 14.14 11.12 9.80
CA HIS A 65 14.64 9.95 10.53
C HIS A 65 14.01 9.89 11.93
N PRO A 66 13.80 8.70 12.51
CA PRO A 66 13.05 8.57 13.76
C PRO A 66 13.87 8.97 14.99
N GLU A 67 15.19 8.77 14.96
CA GLU A 67 16.11 9.21 16.03
C GLU A 67 16.24 10.73 16.12
N SER A 68 15.90 11.42 15.03
CA SER A 68 15.73 12.87 14.97
C SER A 68 14.59 13.39 15.82
N PHE A 69 13.63 12.51 16.13
CA PHE A 69 12.47 12.81 16.94
C PHE A 69 12.50 12.02 18.25
N GLN A 70 13.37 12.40 19.18
CA GLN A 70 13.33 11.81 20.53
C GLN A 70 11.95 11.97 21.23
N THR A 71 11.05 12.81 20.71
CA THR A 71 9.60 12.65 20.89
C THR A 71 8.89 13.13 19.62
N ASN A 72 8.30 12.22 18.84
CA ASN A 72 7.61 12.48 17.57
C ASN A 72 6.61 13.65 17.56
N GLY A 73 6.14 14.13 18.72
CA GLY A 73 5.32 15.34 18.82
C GLY A 73 6.09 16.66 18.91
N LYS A 74 7.28 16.72 19.52
CA LYS A 74 7.94 17.99 19.86
C LYS A 74 8.60 18.67 18.66
N MET A 75 9.33 17.95 17.80
CA MET A 75 9.94 18.56 16.61
C MET A 75 8.88 18.98 15.57
N PHE A 76 7.81 18.19 15.41
CA PHE A 76 6.72 18.61 14.53
C PHE A 76 5.98 19.84 15.09
N LYS A 77 5.69 19.86 16.40
CA LYS A 77 5.15 21.05 17.09
C LYS A 77 6.09 22.25 16.92
N HIS A 78 7.40 22.04 17.02
CA HIS A 78 8.42 23.06 16.80
C HIS A 78 8.41 23.60 15.36
N ILE A 79 8.32 22.73 14.34
CA ILE A 79 8.17 23.18 12.94
C ILE A 79 6.87 23.98 12.76
N LEU A 80 5.76 23.55 13.38
CA LEU A 80 4.50 24.30 13.37
C LEU A 80 4.63 25.66 14.07
N GLU A 81 5.26 25.71 15.24
CA GLU A 81 5.52 26.93 16.00
C GLU A 81 6.44 27.88 15.22
N PHE A 82 7.48 27.37 14.60
CA PHE A 82 8.37 28.12 13.71
C PHE A 82 7.58 28.74 12.56
N MET A 83 6.72 27.99 11.87
CA MET A 83 5.89 28.52 10.79
C MET A 83 4.90 29.59 11.26
N ASN A 84 4.32 29.43 12.46
CA ASN A 84 3.41 30.43 13.05
C ASN A 84 4.13 31.73 13.41
N THR A 85 5.40 31.65 13.83
CA THR A 85 6.23 32.80 14.21
C THR A 85 6.95 33.45 13.04
N HIS A 86 7.04 32.75 11.89
CA HIS A 86 7.70 33.22 10.67
C HIS A 86 6.76 33.16 9.45
N PRO A 87 5.66 33.96 9.44
CA PRO A 87 4.60 33.86 8.43
C PRO A 87 5.07 34.13 7.00
N GLN A 88 6.15 34.90 6.82
CA GLN A 88 6.75 35.15 5.50
C GLN A 88 7.38 33.89 4.90
N VAL A 89 8.08 33.09 5.71
CA VAL A 89 8.65 31.80 5.29
C VAL A 89 7.52 30.85 4.89
N TYR A 90 6.45 30.81 5.67
CA TYR A 90 5.28 29.99 5.37
C TYR A 90 4.55 30.41 4.08
N SER A 91 4.33 31.71 3.89
CA SER A 91 3.70 32.27 2.68
C SER A 91 4.51 31.94 1.43
N ASN A 92 5.84 32.05 1.49
CA ASN A 92 6.73 31.69 0.40
C ASN A 92 6.61 30.20 0.05
N LEU A 93 6.59 29.31 1.05
CA LEU A 93 6.41 27.87 0.83
C LEU A 93 5.06 27.55 0.20
N MET A 94 3.97 28.15 0.68
CA MET A 94 2.64 27.95 0.09
C MET A 94 2.55 28.35 -1.38
N ASN A 95 3.24 29.42 -1.79
CA ASN A 95 3.28 29.88 -3.18
C ASN A 95 4.15 28.97 -4.08
N LEU A 96 5.14 28.29 -3.49
CA LEU A 96 6.07 27.39 -4.18
C LEU A 96 5.53 25.98 -4.39
N PHE A 97 4.60 25.52 -3.54
CA PHE A 97 4.10 24.14 -3.60
C PHE A 97 3.05 23.93 -4.69
N LYS A 98 3.42 24.25 -5.92
CA LYS A 98 2.65 23.95 -7.12
C LYS A 98 3.58 23.48 -8.23
N GLY A 99 3.09 22.58 -9.06
CA GLY A 99 3.87 22.05 -10.17
C GLY A 99 3.16 20.91 -10.85
N GLN A 100 3.89 20.25 -11.74
CA GLN A 100 3.43 19.07 -12.45
C GLN A 100 4.32 17.88 -12.08
N CYS A 101 3.69 16.72 -11.90
CA CYS A 101 4.39 15.46 -11.71
C CYS A 101 3.99 14.50 -12.83
N THR A 102 4.98 13.80 -13.38
CA THR A 102 4.79 12.78 -14.41
C THR A 102 5.27 11.44 -13.88
N ILE A 103 4.43 10.42 -14.00
CA ILE A 103 4.82 9.04 -13.72
C ILE A 103 5.72 8.52 -14.85
N ALA A 104 6.92 8.10 -14.50
CA ALA A 104 7.93 7.66 -15.48
C ALA A 104 7.88 6.16 -15.77
N GLY A 105 7.45 5.34 -14.81
CA GLY A 105 7.62 3.90 -14.93
C GLY A 105 7.15 3.12 -13.71
N ILE A 106 7.45 1.82 -13.69
CA ILE A 106 7.36 0.98 -12.48
C ILE A 106 8.75 0.42 -12.25
N GLY A 107 9.17 0.42 -10.99
CA GLY A 107 10.47 -0.04 -10.54
C GLY A 107 10.37 -0.84 -9.25
N TYR A 108 11.49 -1.41 -8.85
CA TYR A 108 11.56 -2.26 -7.66
C TYR A 108 12.96 -2.28 -7.03
N ASP A 109 13.04 -2.67 -5.76
CA ASP A 109 14.24 -2.46 -4.91
C ASP A 109 15.44 -3.36 -5.21
N LYS A 110 15.22 -4.55 -5.77
CA LYS A 110 16.29 -5.51 -6.08
C LYS A 110 16.62 -5.56 -7.57
N ASN A 111 17.63 -6.34 -7.93
CA ASN A 111 17.98 -6.58 -9.34
C ASN A 111 16.96 -7.52 -9.99
N ASN A 112 16.56 -8.56 -9.25
CA ASN A 112 15.55 -9.51 -9.66
C ASN A 112 14.23 -9.22 -8.96
N ILE A 113 13.14 -9.33 -9.71
CA ILE A 113 11.79 -9.13 -9.21
C ILE A 113 11.38 -10.15 -8.13
N GLN A 114 11.88 -11.38 -8.23
CA GLN A 114 11.62 -12.46 -7.28
C GLN A 114 12.16 -12.18 -5.88
N ASP A 115 13.20 -11.36 -5.77
CA ASP A 115 13.82 -10.99 -4.50
C ASP A 115 13.27 -9.66 -3.96
N SER A 116 12.49 -8.96 -4.80
CA SER A 116 11.99 -7.63 -4.47
C SER A 116 11.04 -7.65 -3.27
N GLN A 117 11.25 -6.68 -2.39
CA GLN A 117 10.38 -6.42 -1.26
C GLN A 117 9.49 -5.20 -1.50
N VAL A 118 9.89 -4.28 -2.38
CA VAL A 118 9.20 -3.02 -2.60
C VAL A 118 9.08 -2.74 -4.09
N VAL A 119 7.87 -2.38 -4.50
CA VAL A 119 7.58 -1.91 -5.85
C VAL A 119 7.09 -0.47 -5.77
N TRP A 120 7.59 0.36 -6.67
CA TRP A 120 7.30 1.79 -6.72
C TRP A 120 7.09 2.28 -8.14
N VAL A 121 6.58 3.51 -8.22
CA VAL A 121 6.42 4.29 -9.44
C VAL A 121 7.31 5.51 -9.34
N PRO A 122 8.39 5.62 -10.15
CA PRO A 122 9.24 6.79 -10.16
C PRO A 122 8.49 8.01 -10.72
N ILE A 123 8.80 9.19 -10.19
CA ILE A 123 8.17 10.45 -10.56
C ILE A 123 9.21 11.43 -11.08
N ILE A 124 8.90 12.05 -12.22
CA ILE A 124 9.65 13.15 -12.81
C ILE A 124 8.88 14.45 -12.53
N SER A 125 9.58 15.47 -12.06
CA SER A 125 9.04 16.82 -11.88
C SER A 125 10.19 17.82 -11.77
N GLU A 126 10.14 18.87 -12.57
CA GLU A 126 11.12 19.96 -12.53
C GLU A 126 11.00 20.80 -11.25
N GLN A 127 9.80 20.84 -10.64
CA GLN A 127 9.55 21.65 -9.45
C GLN A 127 10.00 20.96 -8.17
N ILE A 128 10.05 19.62 -8.13
CA ILE A 128 10.39 18.87 -6.91
C ILE A 128 11.79 19.23 -6.37
N PRO A 129 12.88 19.31 -7.18
CA PRO A 129 14.19 19.72 -6.68
C PRO A 129 14.18 21.09 -5.97
N ILE A 130 13.48 22.07 -6.54
CA ILE A 130 13.35 23.43 -5.97
C ILE A 130 12.57 23.39 -4.65
N ILE A 131 11.45 22.65 -4.64
CA ILE A 131 10.62 22.43 -3.44
C ILE A 131 11.45 21.80 -2.32
N ARG A 132 12.27 20.79 -2.65
CA ARG A 132 13.16 20.12 -1.70
C ARG A 132 14.16 21.08 -1.11
N GLN A 133 14.88 21.84 -1.95
CA GLN A 133 15.83 22.83 -1.48
C GLN A 133 15.19 23.82 -0.51
N LYS A 134 13.99 24.34 -0.82
CA LYS A 134 13.29 25.31 0.03
C LYS A 134 12.78 24.71 1.34
N ILE A 135 12.38 23.45 1.33
CA ILE A 135 12.03 22.74 2.56
C ILE A 135 13.27 22.47 3.40
N HIS A 136 14.39 22.11 2.79
CA HIS A 136 15.66 21.94 3.49
C HIS A 136 16.11 23.23 4.19
N GLU A 137 16.09 24.36 3.46
CA GLU A 137 16.36 25.69 4.03
C GLU A 137 15.45 25.99 5.23
N MET A 138 14.15 25.71 5.12
CA MET A 138 13.21 25.91 6.22
C MET A 138 13.47 24.98 7.41
N LEU A 139 13.76 23.71 7.17
CA LEU A 139 14.09 22.74 8.22
C LEU A 139 15.38 23.16 8.94
N ASN A 140 16.40 23.61 8.22
CA ASN A 140 17.64 24.13 8.80
C ASN A 140 17.40 25.41 9.63
N LEU A 141 16.58 26.35 9.13
CA LEU A 141 16.21 27.55 9.89
C LEU A 141 15.41 27.21 11.16
N ALA A 142 14.64 26.12 11.12
CA ALA A 142 13.97 25.57 12.29
C ALA A 142 14.92 24.75 13.19
N GLY A 143 16.22 24.67 12.90
CA GLY A 143 17.20 23.94 13.72
C GLY A 143 17.15 22.41 13.57
N VAL A 144 16.56 21.89 12.49
CA VAL A 144 16.60 20.46 12.17
C VAL A 144 17.93 20.14 11.48
N GLU A 145 18.77 19.33 12.12
CA GLU A 145 20.08 18.95 11.57
C GLU A 145 19.95 18.09 10.30
N GLU A 146 20.88 18.19 9.35
CA GLU A 146 20.75 17.48 8.06
C GLU A 146 20.69 15.96 8.19
N LYS A 147 21.45 15.37 9.12
CA LYS A 147 21.43 13.91 9.39
C LYS A 147 20.04 13.40 9.77
N ASN A 148 19.17 14.31 10.19
CA ASN A 148 17.84 14.01 10.69
C ASN A 148 16.76 13.99 9.60
N PHE A 149 17.12 14.34 8.37
CA PHE A 149 16.19 14.38 7.26
C PHE A 149 16.86 13.90 5.97
N GLN A 150 16.18 13.00 5.26
CA GLN A 150 16.70 12.42 4.03
C GLN A 150 15.72 12.60 2.87
N PHE A 151 16.16 13.31 1.83
CA PHE A 151 15.48 13.24 0.53
C PHE A 151 15.72 11.88 -0.12
N THR A 152 14.69 11.36 -0.79
CA THR A 152 14.73 10.12 -1.57
C THR A 152 14.42 10.45 -3.02
N ASP A 153 14.65 9.58 -4.01
CA ASP A 153 14.13 9.87 -5.36
C ASP A 153 12.59 9.95 -5.30
N PRO A 154 11.96 10.94 -5.95
CA PRO A 154 10.51 11.10 -5.88
C PRO A 154 9.80 9.87 -6.44
N HIS A 155 8.94 9.24 -5.65
CA HIS A 155 8.26 8.01 -6.06
C HIS A 155 6.95 7.79 -5.32
N ILE A 156 6.07 6.97 -5.89
CA ILE A 156 4.89 6.43 -5.21
C ILE A 156 5.18 4.97 -4.90
N THR A 157 5.20 4.58 -3.63
CA THR A 157 5.28 3.15 -3.30
C THR A 157 3.94 2.48 -3.57
N LEU A 158 3.92 1.43 -4.39
CA LEU A 158 2.72 0.65 -4.70
C LEU A 158 2.40 -0.33 -3.58
N PHE A 159 3.36 -1.18 -3.21
CA PHE A 159 3.19 -2.18 -2.14
C PHE A 159 4.52 -2.63 -1.56
N PHE A 160 4.41 -3.29 -0.39
CA PHE A 160 5.48 -4.01 0.29
C PHE A 160 5.13 -5.49 0.31
N ARG A 161 6.06 -6.37 -0.07
CA ARG A 161 5.82 -7.82 -0.05
C ARG A 161 5.77 -8.38 1.37
N THR A 162 6.71 -7.97 2.22
CA THR A 162 6.90 -8.53 3.58
C THR A 162 6.65 -7.50 4.69
N GLY A 163 6.05 -6.36 4.36
CA GLY A 163 5.80 -5.26 5.32
C GLY A 163 7.06 -4.50 5.75
N LYS A 164 8.25 -4.93 5.32
CA LYS A 164 9.48 -4.13 5.39
C LYS A 164 9.25 -2.86 4.57
N GLY A 165 9.39 -1.70 5.22
CA GLY A 165 9.11 -0.38 4.64
C GLY A 165 9.98 -0.06 3.42
N ASP A 166 9.80 1.13 2.87
CA ASP A 166 10.54 1.55 1.67
C ASP A 166 12.01 1.85 1.98
N LEU A 167 12.89 1.60 1.01
CA LEU A 167 14.31 1.91 1.11
C LEU A 167 14.59 3.30 0.55
N HIS A 168 14.73 4.30 1.41
CA HIS A 168 14.83 5.69 0.96
C HIS A 168 16.20 6.11 0.39
N GLY A 169 17.27 5.37 0.73
CA GLY A 169 18.64 5.66 0.29
C GLY A 169 19.08 5.00 -1.02
N ILE A 170 18.16 4.49 -1.83
CA ILE A 170 18.48 3.86 -3.12
C ILE A 170 17.76 4.56 -4.26
N HIS A 171 18.38 4.51 -5.44
CA HIS A 171 17.80 5.07 -6.65
C HIS A 171 16.50 4.37 -7.04
N LYS A 172 15.47 5.16 -7.36
CA LYS A 172 14.14 4.66 -7.72
C LYS A 172 14.01 4.51 -9.23
N LEU A 173 14.84 3.64 -9.80
CA LEU A 173 14.85 3.38 -11.25
C LEU A 173 13.62 2.58 -11.68
N MET A 174 13.13 2.84 -12.90
CA MET A 174 12.17 1.97 -13.58
C MET A 174 12.87 0.68 -14.03
N LYS A 175 12.16 -0.45 -13.94
CA LYS A 175 12.75 -1.78 -14.20
C LYS A 175 11.77 -2.69 -14.91
N GLN A 176 12.30 -3.46 -15.86
CA GLN A 176 11.58 -4.55 -16.52
C GLN A 176 11.47 -5.77 -15.57
N PRO A 177 10.41 -6.59 -15.67
CA PRO A 177 9.31 -6.51 -16.64
C PRO A 177 8.20 -5.51 -16.26
N LEU A 178 8.23 -4.97 -15.03
CA LEU A 178 7.08 -4.26 -14.48
C LEU A 178 6.73 -2.95 -15.19
N HIS A 179 7.74 -2.26 -15.74
CA HIS A 179 7.54 -1.02 -16.49
C HIS A 179 6.49 -1.14 -17.60
N LEU A 180 6.36 -2.31 -18.25
CA LEU A 180 5.39 -2.57 -19.33
C LEU A 180 3.92 -2.57 -18.88
N TYR A 181 3.66 -2.62 -17.56
CA TYR A 181 2.28 -2.56 -17.06
C TYR A 181 1.69 -1.15 -17.05
N LEU A 182 2.51 -0.12 -17.26
CA LEU A 182 2.03 1.22 -17.59
C LEU A 182 1.70 1.27 -19.07
N LYS A 183 0.41 1.12 -19.40
CA LYS A 183 -0.07 1.36 -20.77
C LYS A 183 -0.23 2.86 -20.96
N ASP A 184 0.41 3.39 -22.01
CA ASP A 184 0.43 4.81 -22.37
C ASP A 184 -0.95 5.45 -22.26
N ASN A 185 -1.01 6.50 -21.44
CA ASN A 185 -1.95 7.62 -21.48
C ASN A 185 -1.62 8.53 -20.31
N ASP A 186 -1.01 9.66 -20.64
CA ASP A 186 -0.75 10.86 -19.85
C ASP A 186 -0.96 10.68 -18.34
N LEU A 187 0.12 10.31 -17.65
CA LEU A 187 0.15 10.14 -16.20
C LEU A 187 0.73 11.38 -15.50
N SER A 188 0.54 12.52 -16.16
CA SER A 188 0.89 13.82 -15.64
C SER A 188 -0.26 14.33 -14.78
N PHE A 189 0.05 14.95 -13.65
CA PHE A 189 -0.94 15.65 -12.85
C PHE A 189 -0.35 16.89 -12.20
N ASN A 190 -1.18 17.91 -12.07
CA ASN A 190 -0.80 19.11 -11.35
C ASN A 190 -1.04 18.90 -9.85
N PHE A 191 -0.12 19.40 -9.04
CA PHE A 191 -0.29 19.52 -7.61
C PHE A 191 -0.21 20.98 -7.21
N ASN A 192 -0.87 21.32 -6.12
CA ASN A 192 -0.81 22.65 -5.49
C ASN A 192 -0.66 22.52 -3.96
N THR A 193 -0.19 21.36 -3.50
CA THR A 193 -0.02 21.07 -2.08
C THR A 193 1.10 20.07 -1.85
N VAL A 194 1.83 20.30 -0.77
CA VAL A 194 2.73 19.34 -0.14
C VAL A 194 2.19 19.06 1.26
N CYS A 195 2.32 17.82 1.75
CA CYS A 195 1.79 17.38 3.02
C CYS A 195 2.90 16.79 3.89
N PHE A 196 2.78 16.98 5.19
CA PHE A 196 3.42 16.10 6.16
C PHE A 196 2.49 14.92 6.44
N TYR A 197 3.08 13.73 6.44
CA TYR A 197 2.42 12.49 6.80
C TYR A 197 3.05 11.93 8.07
N LYS A 198 2.20 11.38 8.94
CA LYS A 198 2.62 10.41 9.96
C LYS A 198 2.19 9.05 9.46
N ARG A 199 3.15 8.18 9.12
CA ARG A 199 2.90 6.93 8.39
C ARG A 199 2.17 7.20 7.06
N SER A 200 0.87 6.90 7.00
CA SER A 200 0.02 7.14 5.83
C SER A 200 -0.96 8.29 6.01
N LYS A 201 -1.07 8.89 7.21
CA LYS A 201 -2.07 9.92 7.51
C LYS A 201 -1.49 11.31 7.30
N VAL A 202 -2.18 12.16 6.53
CA VAL A 202 -1.88 13.59 6.45
C VAL A 202 -2.11 14.25 7.82
N ILE A 203 -1.06 14.85 8.38
CA ILE A 203 -1.11 15.61 9.63
C ILE A 203 -1.04 17.12 9.42
N TYR A 204 -0.48 17.55 8.28
CA TYR A 204 -0.45 18.97 7.90
C TYR A 204 -0.35 19.12 6.39
N ARG A 205 -0.93 20.21 5.88
CA ARG A 205 -1.00 20.54 4.46
C ARG A 205 -0.47 21.94 4.23
N PHE A 206 0.35 22.06 3.22
CA PHE A 206 0.79 23.34 2.71
C PHE A 206 0.12 23.58 1.36
N GLY A 207 -0.89 24.42 1.32
CA GLY A 207 -1.72 24.65 0.13
C GLY A 207 -3.15 24.15 0.29
N LYS A 208 -3.91 24.15 -0.82
CA LYS A 208 -5.38 24.03 -0.83
C LYS A 208 -5.91 22.75 -1.49
N THR A 209 -5.14 21.67 -1.55
CA THR A 209 -5.60 20.42 -2.17
C THR A 209 -6.78 19.80 -1.40
N PRO A 210 -7.86 19.39 -2.10
CA PRO A 210 -9.03 18.78 -1.48
C PRO A 210 -8.91 17.27 -1.23
N TYR A 211 -7.81 16.63 -1.66
CA TYR A 211 -7.63 15.17 -1.58
C TYR A 211 -6.45 14.76 -0.68
N ASP A 212 -6.52 13.53 -0.18
CA ASP A 212 -5.60 12.92 0.78
C ASP A 212 -4.93 11.67 0.23
N GLY A 213 -4.93 11.46 -1.09
CA GLY A 213 -4.33 10.29 -1.72
C GLY A 213 -5.23 9.06 -1.74
N ARG A 214 -6.45 9.12 -1.19
CA ARG A 214 -7.40 8.00 -1.19
C ARG A 214 -7.93 7.71 -2.59
N ALA A 215 -8.05 6.42 -2.90
CA ALA A 215 -8.84 5.97 -4.04
C ALA A 215 -10.32 6.39 -3.92
N SER A 216 -10.96 6.56 -5.07
CA SER A 216 -12.37 6.94 -5.14
C SER A 216 -13.27 5.88 -4.51
N LYS A 217 -14.43 6.30 -3.99
CA LYS A 217 -15.44 5.37 -3.44
C LYS A 217 -15.91 4.37 -4.51
N LYS A 218 -16.08 4.83 -5.75
CA LYS A 218 -16.48 4.02 -6.91
C LYS A 218 -15.47 2.91 -7.16
N PHE A 219 -14.18 3.23 -7.14
CA PHE A 219 -13.13 2.24 -7.32
C PHE A 219 -13.08 1.23 -6.17
N LYS A 220 -13.16 1.69 -4.92
CA LYS A 220 -13.20 0.78 -3.75
C LYS A 220 -14.35 -0.23 -3.85
N GLN A 221 -15.50 0.18 -4.36
CA GLN A 221 -16.63 -0.74 -4.58
C GLN A 221 -16.35 -1.70 -5.73
N ALA A 222 -15.91 -1.22 -6.90
CA ALA A 222 -15.56 -2.06 -8.04
C ALA A 222 -14.48 -3.10 -7.70
N LEU A 223 -13.49 -2.71 -6.88
CA LEU A 223 -12.48 -3.61 -6.35
C LEU A 223 -13.09 -4.69 -5.47
N LYS A 224 -13.94 -4.32 -4.49
CA LYS A 224 -14.65 -5.30 -3.64
C LYS A 224 -15.44 -6.30 -4.49
N ASP A 225 -16.14 -5.82 -5.52
CA ASP A 225 -16.92 -6.67 -6.42
C ASP A 225 -16.04 -7.62 -7.24
N LYS A 226 -14.90 -7.13 -7.76
CA LYS A 226 -13.91 -7.96 -8.50
C LYS A 226 -13.32 -9.06 -7.60
N LEU A 227 -13.06 -8.74 -6.33
CA LEU A 227 -12.54 -9.71 -5.35
C LEU A 227 -13.60 -10.71 -4.92
N ALA A 228 -14.85 -10.28 -4.73
CA ALA A 228 -15.97 -11.17 -4.41
C ALA A 228 -16.22 -12.18 -5.54
N LYS A 229 -16.17 -11.75 -6.81
CA LYS A 229 -16.28 -12.64 -7.98
C LYS A 229 -15.15 -13.68 -8.11
N LYS A 230 -13.95 -13.38 -7.59
CA LYS A 230 -12.85 -14.37 -7.52
C LYS A 230 -13.00 -15.37 -6.37
N ALA A 231 -13.67 -14.98 -5.29
CA ALA A 231 -13.95 -15.84 -4.14
C ALA A 231 -15.08 -16.86 -4.40
N SER A 232 -15.92 -16.62 -5.41
CA SER A 232 -17.14 -17.42 -5.67
C SER A 232 -16.90 -18.81 -6.29
N SER A 233 -15.67 -19.30 -6.35
CA SER A 233 -15.39 -20.69 -6.74
C SER A 233 -15.17 -21.64 -5.56
N GLN A 234 -15.09 -21.12 -4.33
CA GLN A 234 -15.11 -21.99 -3.15
C GLN A 234 -16.55 -22.23 -2.70
N PRO A 235 -17.05 -23.48 -2.74
CA PRO A 235 -18.36 -23.79 -2.20
C PRO A 235 -18.45 -23.35 -0.73
N GLN A 236 -19.44 -22.51 -0.42
CA GLN A 236 -19.73 -22.12 0.96
C GLN A 236 -20.41 -23.30 1.64
N TYR A 237 -19.66 -24.01 2.47
CA TYR A 237 -20.20 -25.12 3.25
C TYR A 237 -20.72 -24.64 4.61
N ASN A 238 -21.97 -24.99 4.94
CA ASN A 238 -22.51 -24.87 6.27
C ASN A 238 -22.10 -26.07 7.14
N TRP A 239 -20.90 -26.00 7.71
CA TRP A 239 -20.39 -27.06 8.58
C TRP A 239 -21.21 -27.27 9.85
N GLY A 240 -21.98 -26.26 10.30
CA GLY A 240 -22.69 -26.31 11.58
C GLY A 240 -23.65 -27.48 11.71
N ASN A 241 -24.35 -27.83 10.62
CA ASN A 241 -25.26 -28.97 10.60
C ASN A 241 -24.52 -30.31 10.71
N LEU A 242 -23.36 -30.44 10.06
CA LEU A 242 -22.53 -31.65 10.16
C LEU A 242 -22.01 -31.89 11.58
N PHE A 243 -21.61 -30.83 12.29
CA PHE A 243 -21.13 -30.94 13.68
C PHE A 243 -22.26 -31.17 14.70
N ARG A 244 -23.52 -30.95 14.30
CA ARG A 244 -24.72 -31.17 15.14
C ARG A 244 -25.43 -32.49 14.82
N ASP A 245 -25.19 -33.06 13.64
CA ASP A 245 -25.82 -34.31 13.22
C ASP A 245 -25.33 -35.49 14.07
N PRO A 246 -26.23 -36.22 14.76
CA PRO A 246 -25.84 -37.29 15.67
C PRO A 246 -25.16 -38.47 14.97
N THR A 247 -25.38 -38.65 13.66
CA THR A 247 -24.80 -39.73 12.85
C THR A 247 -23.36 -39.43 12.46
N TYR A 248 -23.07 -38.18 12.09
CA TYR A 248 -21.78 -37.81 11.51
C TYR A 248 -20.88 -36.99 12.43
N ARG A 249 -21.38 -36.51 13.59
CA ARG A 249 -20.63 -35.64 14.51
C ARG A 249 -19.27 -36.22 14.94
N ALA A 250 -19.20 -37.52 15.21
CA ALA A 250 -17.95 -38.18 15.61
C ALA A 250 -16.87 -38.13 14.53
N GLN A 251 -17.27 -38.10 13.25
CA GLN A 251 -16.38 -38.10 12.08
C GLN A 251 -16.34 -36.74 11.36
N ALA A 252 -17.02 -35.72 11.89
CA ALA A 252 -17.23 -34.43 11.23
C ALA A 252 -15.93 -33.69 10.88
N MET A 253 -14.89 -33.83 11.72
CA MET A 253 -13.57 -33.25 11.45
C MET A 253 -12.87 -33.92 10.28
N ASP A 254 -12.96 -35.25 10.17
CA ASP A 254 -12.30 -36.01 9.10
C ASP A 254 -13.04 -35.89 7.77
N ILE A 255 -14.38 -35.82 7.82
CA ILE A 255 -15.23 -35.46 6.68
C ILE A 255 -14.84 -34.06 6.17
N LYS A 256 -14.75 -33.06 7.06
CA LYS A 256 -14.37 -31.68 6.69
C LYS A 256 -12.98 -31.61 6.06
N LYS A 257 -11.98 -32.25 6.67
CA LYS A 257 -10.61 -32.29 6.13
C LYS A 257 -10.58 -32.93 4.73
N THR A 258 -11.27 -34.06 4.58
CA THR A 258 -11.33 -34.79 3.32
C THR A 258 -12.02 -34.00 2.22
N ILE A 259 -13.15 -33.34 2.50
CA ILE A 259 -13.85 -32.52 1.49
C ILE A 259 -13.04 -31.28 1.10
N LEU A 260 -12.36 -30.63 2.04
CA LEU A 260 -11.53 -29.46 1.75
C LEU A 260 -10.27 -29.81 0.94
N LYS A 261 -9.76 -31.04 1.07
CA LYS A 261 -8.56 -31.52 0.38
C LYS A 261 -8.86 -32.19 -0.97
N ASP A 262 -9.82 -33.10 -0.98
CA ASP A 262 -10.09 -34.05 -2.07
C ASP A 262 -11.49 -33.90 -2.68
N GLY A 263 -12.31 -32.95 -2.19
CA GLY A 263 -13.71 -32.83 -2.58
C GLY A 263 -14.58 -34.00 -2.08
N TYR A 264 -15.85 -34.05 -2.53
CA TYR A 264 -16.79 -35.11 -2.14
C TYR A 264 -16.34 -36.52 -2.54
N GLY A 265 -15.54 -36.65 -3.62
CA GLY A 265 -15.00 -37.93 -4.06
C GLY A 265 -13.98 -38.55 -3.09
N GLY A 266 -13.37 -37.74 -2.21
CA GLY A 266 -12.49 -38.24 -1.15
C GLY A 266 -13.22 -39.02 -0.06
N LEU A 267 -14.53 -38.81 0.12
CA LEU A 267 -15.31 -39.44 1.19
C LEU A 267 -15.43 -40.96 1.04
N ALA A 268 -15.38 -41.46 -0.21
CA ALA A 268 -15.36 -42.90 -0.47
C ALA A 268 -14.10 -43.58 0.09
N ARG A 269 -12.96 -42.87 0.14
CA ARG A 269 -11.68 -43.40 0.65
C ARG A 269 -11.65 -43.53 2.17
N ILE A 270 -12.53 -42.81 2.88
CA ILE A 270 -12.68 -42.90 4.33
C ILE A 270 -13.93 -43.71 4.73
N GLY A 271 -14.50 -44.47 3.80
CA GLY A 271 -15.52 -45.49 4.08
C GLY A 271 -16.98 -45.10 3.84
N PHE A 272 -17.27 -43.86 3.40
CA PHE A 272 -18.66 -43.45 3.14
C PHE A 272 -19.17 -43.96 1.80
N LYS A 273 -20.39 -44.49 1.79
CA LYS A 273 -21.08 -44.96 0.57
C LYS A 273 -21.90 -43.84 -0.07
N GLY A 274 -22.30 -44.02 -1.33
CA GLY A 274 -22.98 -42.98 -2.14
C GLY A 274 -24.20 -42.34 -1.47
N GLN A 275 -25.01 -43.10 -0.73
CA GLN A 275 -26.15 -42.56 0.02
C GLN A 275 -25.73 -41.67 1.19
N GLU A 276 -24.65 -42.04 1.90
CA GLU A 276 -24.11 -41.28 3.04
C GLU A 276 -23.41 -40.01 2.57
N ILE A 277 -22.67 -40.10 1.46
CA ILE A 277 -22.08 -38.94 0.77
C ILE A 277 -23.19 -37.95 0.38
N GLY A 278 -24.32 -38.46 -0.14
CA GLY A 278 -25.49 -37.65 -0.45
C GLY A 278 -26.09 -36.94 0.78
N LYS A 279 -26.17 -37.62 1.93
CA LYS A 279 -26.65 -37.03 3.20
C LYS A 279 -25.68 -35.97 3.73
N ILE A 280 -24.38 -36.26 3.75
CA ILE A 280 -23.34 -35.29 4.13
C ILE A 280 -23.41 -34.06 3.23
N ARG A 281 -23.55 -34.25 1.91
CA ARG A 281 -23.71 -33.17 0.93
C ARG A 281 -24.94 -32.29 1.21
N LYS A 282 -26.06 -32.87 1.64
CA LYS A 282 -27.27 -32.11 2.04
C LYS A 282 -27.09 -31.37 3.37
N LEU A 283 -26.30 -31.91 4.29
CA LEU A 283 -26.05 -31.26 5.58
C LEU A 283 -25.20 -29.99 5.42
N ILE A 284 -24.21 -30.03 4.51
CA ILE A 284 -23.20 -28.97 4.41
C ILE A 284 -23.37 -28.01 3.24
N ASN A 285 -24.23 -28.28 2.26
CA ASN A 285 -24.57 -27.26 1.27
C ASN A 285 -25.84 -26.51 1.73
N PRO A 286 -25.87 -25.17 1.59
CA PRO A 286 -27.09 -24.40 1.80
C PRO A 286 -28.19 -24.77 0.79
#